data_AF-A0A523NNW8-F1
#
_entry.id   AF-A0A523NNW8-F1
#
_cell.length_a   1.000
_cell.length_b   1.000
_cell.length_c   1.000
_cell.angle_alpha   90.00
_cell.angle_beta   90.00
_cell.angle_gamma   90.00
#
_symmetry.space_group_name_H-M   'P 1'
#
loop_
_entity.id
_entity.type
_entity.pdbx_description
1 polymer ?
#
loop_
_entity_poly.entity_id
_entity_poly.type
_entity_poly.pdbx_seq_one_letter_code
_entity_poly.pdbx_strand_id
1 'polypeptide(L)'
;MHEVNPYESPSSIDLDSNDERYRPQIIALSGRIGRLRYVGYAMAYYLLFVTTAGVLVGLATSLRAQDMSDLFSGGVLIVGVLIYLFGFIVYLFLVRRRLNDLNRSGWFALFFLVPLINVFLGFYLLLWPGTNGRNNYGPAPMKNSSGVIIGATFGMIAFVGVIGAVAIPAYQAYIERATAVQTDD
;
A
#
# COMPACT_ATOMS: atom_id res chain seq x y z
N MET A 1 -38.66 -24.13 18.62
CA MET A 1 -37.36 -24.77 18.91
C MET A 1 -36.42 -24.33 17.80
N HIS A 2 -35.39 -23.55 18.12
CA HIS A 2 -34.41 -23.12 17.12
C HIS A 2 -33.54 -24.33 16.76
N GLU A 3 -33.59 -24.79 15.51
CA GLU A 3 -32.62 -25.75 14.99
C GLU A 3 -31.25 -25.07 14.97
N VAL A 4 -30.35 -25.56 15.81
CA VAL A 4 -28.93 -25.16 15.80
C VAL A 4 -28.31 -25.87 14.60
N ASN A 5 -28.01 -25.13 13.54
CA ASN A 5 -27.38 -25.66 12.33
C ASN A 5 -25.92 -26.08 12.64
N PRO A 6 -25.58 -27.38 12.64
CA PRO A 6 -24.25 -27.87 13.03
C PRO A 6 -23.14 -27.53 12.04
N TYR A 7 -23.49 -27.00 10.87
CA TYR A 7 -22.56 -26.65 9.78
C TYR A 7 -22.38 -25.14 9.62
N GLU A 8 -22.79 -24.34 10.60
CA GLU A 8 -22.52 -22.91 10.58
C GLU A 8 -21.00 -22.68 10.73
N SER A 9 -20.34 -22.28 9.64
CA SER A 9 -18.94 -21.88 9.69
C SER A 9 -18.79 -20.73 10.70
N PRO A 10 -17.68 -20.64 11.48
CA PRO A 10 -17.49 -19.55 12.43
C PRO A 10 -17.69 -18.22 11.71
N SER A 11 -18.80 -17.55 11.97
CA SER A 11 -19.21 -16.34 11.27
C SER A 11 -18.32 -15.19 11.72
N SER A 12 -17.14 -15.07 11.14
CA SER A 12 -16.30 -13.86 11.30
C SER A 12 -16.79 -12.68 10.47
N ILE A 13 -18.00 -12.81 9.90
CA ILE A 13 -18.75 -11.73 9.29
C ILE A 13 -19.70 -11.21 10.37
N ASP A 14 -19.21 -10.28 11.18
CA ASP A 14 -20.06 -9.44 12.02
C ASP A 14 -20.94 -8.60 11.07
N LEU A 15 -22.03 -9.20 10.62
CA LEU A 15 -23.14 -8.50 10.01
C LEU A 15 -23.86 -7.81 11.16
N ASP A 16 -23.90 -6.47 11.14
CA ASP A 16 -24.79 -5.75 12.04
C ASP A 16 -26.22 -6.18 11.68
N SER A 17 -26.97 -6.80 12.61
CA SER A 17 -28.22 -7.49 12.29
C SER A 17 -29.34 -6.57 11.77
N ASN A 18 -29.12 -5.24 11.83
CA ASN A 18 -30.03 -4.21 11.33
C ASN A 18 -29.52 -3.48 10.07
N ASP A 19 -28.28 -3.70 9.65
CA ASP A 19 -27.64 -3.00 8.54
C ASP A 19 -26.78 -4.01 7.79
N GLU A 20 -27.05 -4.28 6.50
CA GLU A 20 -26.27 -5.22 5.66
C GLU A 20 -24.85 -4.70 5.38
N ARG A 21 -24.07 -4.41 6.44
CA ARG A 21 -22.72 -3.88 6.42
C ARG A 21 -21.84 -4.82 7.22
N TYR A 22 -20.65 -5.05 6.69
CA TYR A 22 -19.65 -5.92 7.31
C TYR A 22 -18.42 -5.11 7.72
N ARG A 23 -17.79 -5.50 8.83
CA ARG A 23 -16.54 -4.89 9.31
C ARG A 23 -15.33 -5.47 8.56
N PRO A 24 -14.62 -4.68 7.73
CA PRO A 24 -13.47 -5.21 7.01
C PRO A 24 -12.35 -5.62 7.97
N GLN A 25 -11.94 -6.89 7.92
CA GLN A 25 -10.74 -7.37 8.60
C GLN A 25 -9.47 -6.76 8.00
N ILE A 26 -8.47 -6.57 8.85
CA ILE A 26 -7.16 -6.03 8.45
C ILE A 26 -6.46 -7.03 7.53
N ILE A 27 -6.43 -8.30 7.93
CA ILE A 27 -5.82 -9.42 7.20
C ILE A 27 -6.94 -10.27 6.60
N ALA A 28 -7.32 -9.97 5.38
CA ALA A 28 -8.25 -10.80 4.60
C ALA A 28 -7.83 -10.82 3.14
N LEU A 29 -7.99 -11.97 2.48
CA LEU A 29 -7.65 -12.17 1.07
C LEU A 29 -8.78 -11.78 0.11
N SER A 30 -10.00 -11.64 0.65
CA SER A 30 -11.23 -11.33 -0.09
C SER A 30 -12.06 -10.28 0.66
N GLY A 31 -13.15 -9.85 0.02
CA GLY A 31 -14.06 -8.84 0.56
C GLY A 31 -13.68 -7.41 0.16
N ARG A 32 -14.46 -6.47 0.70
CA ARG A 32 -14.43 -5.05 0.36
C ARG A 32 -13.80 -4.24 1.50
N ILE A 33 -13.08 -3.17 1.15
CA ILE A 33 -12.29 -2.41 2.14
C ILE A 33 -12.65 -0.92 2.23
N GLY A 34 -13.25 -0.34 1.18
CA GLY A 34 -13.57 1.08 1.14
C GLY A 34 -12.33 1.98 0.91
N ARG A 35 -12.56 3.20 0.42
CA ARG A 35 -11.48 4.11 -0.02
C ARG A 35 -10.51 4.51 1.11
N LEU A 36 -11.01 4.87 2.28
CA LEU A 36 -10.17 5.47 3.32
C LEU A 36 -9.27 4.45 4.00
N ARG A 37 -9.77 3.23 4.22
CA ARG A 37 -8.95 2.11 4.71
C ARG A 37 -7.93 1.69 3.66
N TYR A 38 -8.32 1.66 2.37
CA TYR A 38 -7.37 1.45 1.28
C TYR A 38 -6.23 2.47 1.33
N VAL A 39 -6.53 3.77 1.45
CA VAL A 39 -5.51 4.82 1.57
C VAL A 39 -4.63 4.60 2.80
N GLY A 40 -5.22 4.40 3.98
CA GLY A 40 -4.44 4.20 5.21
C GLY A 40 -3.51 3.00 5.12
N TYR A 41 -3.97 1.86 4.60
CA TYR A 41 -3.14 0.68 4.43
C TYR A 41 -2.12 0.81 3.30
N ALA A 42 -2.45 1.52 2.21
CA ALA A 42 -1.50 1.82 1.15
C ALA A 42 -0.39 2.76 1.64
N MET A 43 -0.70 3.74 2.47
CA MET A 43 0.30 4.63 3.08
C MET A 43 1.16 3.88 4.10
N ALA A 44 0.58 3.01 4.94
CA ALA A 44 1.33 2.16 5.85
C ALA A 44 2.28 1.22 5.09
N TYR A 45 1.78 0.60 4.01
CA TYR A 45 2.59 -0.21 3.10
C TYR A 45 3.75 0.60 2.48
N TYR A 46 3.47 1.80 1.98
CA TYR A 46 4.48 2.69 1.41
C TYR A 46 5.58 3.04 2.41
N LEU A 47 5.21 3.45 3.63
CA LEU A 47 6.16 3.82 4.68
C LEU A 47 7.03 2.65 5.11
N LEU A 48 6.43 1.46 5.26
CA LEU A 48 7.15 0.22 5.54
C LEU A 48 8.18 -0.03 4.43
N PHE A 49 7.76 0.02 3.16
CA PHE A 49 8.62 -0.25 2.02
C PHE A 49 9.77 0.75 1.85
N VAL A 50 9.51 2.05 1.99
CA VAL A 50 10.56 3.08 1.91
C VAL A 50 11.56 2.91 3.05
N THR A 51 11.08 2.63 4.27
CA THR A 51 11.97 2.43 5.43
C THR A 51 12.82 1.17 5.25
N THR A 52 12.21 0.05 4.87
CA THR A 52 12.93 -1.20 4.61
C THR A 52 13.95 -1.03 3.48
N ALA A 53 13.59 -0.36 2.38
CA ALA A 53 14.53 -0.07 1.29
C ALA A 53 15.70 0.80 1.76
N GLY A 54 15.43 1.87 2.53
CA GLY A 54 16.46 2.73 3.10
C GLY A 54 17.43 1.98 4.02
N VAL A 55 16.90 1.11 4.90
CA VAL A 55 17.71 0.27 5.80
C VAL A 55 18.58 -0.70 5.00
N LEU A 56 18.01 -1.38 3.99
CA LEU A 56 18.74 -2.35 3.18
C LEU A 56 19.85 -1.70 2.35
N VAL A 57 19.57 -0.54 1.74
CA VAL A 57 20.58 0.25 1.01
C VAL A 57 21.66 0.72 1.97
N GLY A 58 21.29 1.31 3.11
CA GLY A 58 22.25 1.77 4.12
C GLY A 58 23.13 0.65 4.68
N LEU A 59 22.55 -0.53 4.90
CA LEU A 59 23.30 -1.72 5.31
C LEU A 59 24.24 -2.19 4.20
N ALA A 60 23.77 -2.30 2.96
CA ALA A 60 24.59 -2.73 1.83
C ALA A 60 25.78 -1.78 1.62
N THR A 61 25.57 -0.45 1.69
CA THR A 61 26.65 0.53 1.56
C THR A 61 27.63 0.47 2.74
N SER A 62 27.14 0.27 3.97
CA SER A 62 27.98 0.17 5.16
C SER A 62 28.85 -1.08 5.16
N LEU A 63 28.35 -2.20 4.63
CA LEU A 63 29.13 -3.44 4.46
C LEU A 63 30.19 -3.27 3.39
N ARG A 64 29.87 -2.62 2.26
CA ARG A 64 30.85 -2.30 1.21
C ARG A 64 31.96 -1.39 1.73
N ALA A 65 31.61 -0.40 2.56
CA ALA A 65 32.58 0.52 3.16
C ALA A 65 33.53 -0.16 4.18
N GLN A 66 33.16 -1.32 4.70
CA GLN A 66 34.00 -2.14 5.59
C GLN A 66 34.81 -3.21 4.84
N ASP A 67 34.95 -3.06 3.51
CA ASP A 67 35.65 -4.00 2.62
C ASP A 67 35.16 -5.46 2.76
N MET A 68 33.90 -5.66 3.17
CA MET A 68 33.29 -6.98 3.18
C MET A 68 33.14 -7.48 1.74
N SER A 69 33.21 -8.81 1.56
CA SER A 69 33.13 -9.40 0.22
C SER A 69 31.87 -8.95 -0.54
N ASP A 70 32.02 -8.77 -1.86
CA ASP A 70 30.91 -8.41 -2.75
C ASP A 70 29.77 -9.43 -2.69
N LEU A 71 30.07 -10.69 -2.38
CA LEU A 71 29.07 -11.74 -2.16
C LEU A 71 28.16 -11.41 -0.98
N PHE A 72 28.72 -10.91 0.13
CA PHE A 72 27.95 -10.55 1.32
C PHE A 72 27.09 -9.30 1.09
N SER A 73 27.65 -8.26 0.49
CA SER A 73 26.88 -7.04 0.19
C SER A 73 25.82 -7.26 -0.90
N GLY A 74 26.12 -8.08 -1.91
CA GLY A 74 25.16 -8.51 -2.92
C GLY A 74 24.05 -9.39 -2.35
N GLY A 75 24.36 -10.25 -1.36
CA GLY A 75 23.39 -11.06 -0.65
C GLY A 75 22.29 -10.23 0.03
N VAL A 76 22.65 -9.09 0.63
CA VAL A 76 21.68 -8.16 1.23
C VAL A 76 20.70 -7.61 0.20
N LEU A 77 21.18 -7.25 -1.00
CA LEU A 77 20.32 -6.75 -2.08
C LEU A 77 19.37 -7.84 -2.60
N ILE A 78 19.86 -9.08 -2.75
CA ILE A 78 19.01 -10.22 -3.16
C ILE A 78 17.88 -10.45 -2.14
N VAL A 79 18.21 -10.47 -0.84
CA VAL A 79 17.20 -10.57 0.22
C VAL A 79 16.21 -9.40 0.14
N GLY A 80 16.70 -8.20 -0.13
CA GLY A 80 15.86 -7.02 -0.36
C GLY A 80 14.87 -7.19 -1.50
N VAL A 81 15.31 -7.73 -2.64
CA VAL A 81 14.43 -8.03 -3.78
C VAL A 81 13.35 -9.04 -3.41
N LEU A 82 13.70 -10.10 -2.66
CA LEU A 82 12.73 -11.11 -2.22
C LEU A 82 11.67 -10.52 -1.27
N ILE A 83 12.08 -9.68 -0.32
CA ILE A 83 11.17 -8.96 0.57
C ILE A 83 10.24 -8.04 -0.25
N TYR A 84 10.80 -7.35 -1.23
CA TYR A 84 10.03 -6.46 -2.10
C TYR A 84 8.97 -7.22 -2.89
N LEU A 85 9.34 -8.34 -3.53
CA LEU A 85 8.42 -9.19 -4.29
C LEU A 85 7.30 -9.74 -3.41
N PHE A 86 7.64 -10.22 -2.22
CA PHE A 86 6.64 -10.73 -1.28
C PHE A 86 5.64 -9.65 -0.87
N GLY A 87 6.12 -8.47 -0.44
CA GLY A 87 5.19 -7.42 -0.05
C GLY A 87 4.44 -6.81 -1.25
N PHE A 88 4.99 -6.85 -2.47
CA PHE A 88 4.25 -6.48 -3.67
C PHE A 88 3.03 -7.41 -3.89
N ILE A 89 3.19 -8.72 -3.69
CA ILE A 89 2.06 -9.67 -3.72
C ILE A 89 1.01 -9.31 -2.66
N VAL A 90 1.45 -8.96 -1.45
CA VAL A 90 0.55 -8.49 -0.37
C VAL A 90 -0.21 -7.23 -0.78
N TYR A 91 0.46 -6.29 -1.44
CA TYR A 91 -0.17 -5.07 -1.96
C TYR A 91 -1.21 -5.37 -3.04
N LEU A 92 -0.98 -6.36 -3.91
CA LEU A 92 -1.98 -6.77 -4.90
C LEU A 92 -3.26 -7.30 -4.27
N PHE A 93 -3.21 -7.97 -3.10
CA PHE A 93 -4.42 -8.35 -2.37
C PHE A 93 -5.20 -7.14 -1.86
N LEU A 94 -4.51 -6.11 -1.38
CA LEU A 94 -5.14 -4.85 -0.98
C LEU A 94 -5.84 -4.17 -2.17
N VAL A 95 -5.17 -4.09 -3.31
CA VAL A 95 -5.71 -3.56 -4.57
C VAL A 95 -6.92 -4.36 -5.02
N ARG A 96 -6.85 -5.70 -4.99
CA ARG A 96 -7.95 -6.60 -5.32
C ARG A 96 -9.19 -6.29 -4.48
N ARG A 97 -9.03 -6.13 -3.16
CA ARG A 97 -10.15 -5.79 -2.26
C ARG A 97 -10.76 -4.43 -2.56
N ARG A 98 -9.94 -3.47 -3.01
CA ARG A 98 -10.43 -2.17 -3.45
C ARG A 98 -11.16 -2.24 -4.79
N LEU A 99 -10.69 -3.06 -5.73
CA LEU A 99 -11.40 -3.33 -6.98
C LEU A 99 -12.75 -4.02 -6.75
N ASN A 100 -12.79 -4.99 -5.82
CA ASN A 100 -14.04 -5.63 -5.41
C ASN A 100 -15.03 -4.62 -4.82
N ASP A 101 -14.56 -3.61 -4.09
CA ASP A 101 -15.42 -2.52 -3.59
C ASP A 101 -16.00 -1.64 -4.71
N LEU A 102 -15.29 -1.52 -5.83
CA LEU A 102 -15.75 -0.87 -7.06
C LEU A 102 -16.60 -1.79 -7.96
N ASN A 103 -16.93 -3.00 -7.49
CA ASN A 103 -17.60 -4.05 -8.26
C ASN A 103 -16.86 -4.39 -9.58
N ARG A 104 -15.52 -4.33 -9.54
CA ARG A 104 -14.65 -4.68 -10.66
C ARG A 104 -13.89 -5.97 -10.35
N SER A 105 -13.50 -6.66 -11.43
CA SER A 105 -12.69 -7.87 -11.34
C SER A 105 -11.35 -7.60 -10.66
N GLY A 106 -10.98 -8.48 -9.72
CA GLY A 106 -9.68 -8.44 -9.04
C GLY A 106 -8.48 -8.59 -9.98
N TRP A 107 -8.68 -9.15 -11.18
CA TRP A 107 -7.64 -9.29 -12.20
C TRP A 107 -7.05 -7.96 -12.66
N PHE A 108 -7.79 -6.85 -12.55
CA PHE A 108 -7.24 -5.53 -12.86
C PHE A 108 -6.13 -5.11 -11.90
N ALA A 109 -5.93 -5.80 -10.78
CA ALA A 109 -4.77 -5.58 -9.91
C ALA A 109 -3.44 -5.82 -10.66
N LEU A 110 -3.42 -6.72 -11.65
CA LEU A 110 -2.23 -6.99 -12.46
C LEU A 110 -1.76 -5.80 -13.29
N PHE A 111 -2.61 -4.81 -13.55
CA PHE A 111 -2.19 -3.58 -14.21
C PHE A 111 -1.20 -2.76 -13.38
N PHE A 112 -1.01 -3.07 -12.09
CA PHE A 112 0.11 -2.52 -11.32
C PHE A 112 1.49 -2.98 -11.80
N LEU A 113 1.58 -4.07 -12.58
CA LEU A 113 2.83 -4.53 -13.20
C LEU A 113 3.21 -3.74 -14.45
N VAL A 114 2.25 -3.01 -15.05
CA VAL A 114 2.50 -2.23 -16.27
C VAL A 114 2.81 -0.79 -15.89
N PRO A 115 4.02 -0.28 -16.17
CA PRO A 115 4.37 1.11 -15.90
C PRO A 115 3.40 2.07 -16.56
N LEU A 116 3.21 3.25 -15.95
CA LEU A 116 2.25 4.29 -16.32
C LEU A 116 0.78 3.89 -16.13
N ILE A 117 0.36 2.69 -16.57
CA ILE A 117 -1.00 2.18 -16.33
C ILE A 117 -1.26 2.04 -14.83
N ASN A 118 -0.26 1.59 -14.08
CA ASN A 118 -0.32 1.51 -12.62
C ASN A 118 -0.65 2.86 -11.95
N VAL A 119 -0.17 3.98 -12.51
CA VAL A 119 -0.45 5.34 -12.00
C VAL A 119 -1.91 5.71 -12.22
N PHE A 120 -2.43 5.52 -13.44
CA PHE A 120 -3.84 5.76 -13.75
C PHE A 120 -4.78 4.90 -12.90
N LEU A 121 -4.43 3.61 -12.74
CA LEU A 121 -5.17 2.72 -11.85
C LEU A 121 -5.10 3.20 -10.40
N GLY A 122 -3.93 3.61 -9.91
CA GLY A 122 -3.75 4.18 -8.58
C GLY A 122 -4.70 5.35 -8.31
N PHE A 123 -4.77 6.31 -9.23
CA PHE A 123 -5.72 7.44 -9.14
C PHE A 123 -7.17 6.99 -9.15
N TYR A 124 -7.54 6.05 -10.03
CA TYR A 124 -8.88 5.49 -10.06
C TYR A 124 -9.27 4.85 -8.71
N LEU A 125 -8.37 4.06 -8.11
CA LEU A 125 -8.61 3.43 -6.81
C LEU A 125 -8.66 4.42 -5.65
N LEU A 126 -7.90 5.52 -5.75
CA LEU A 126 -7.85 6.57 -4.75
C LEU A 126 -9.13 7.43 -4.75
N LEU A 127 -9.58 7.83 -5.92
CA LEU A 127 -10.60 8.89 -6.08
C LEU A 127 -12.02 8.33 -6.24
N TRP A 128 -12.19 7.20 -6.93
CA TRP A 128 -13.54 6.74 -7.30
C TRP A 128 -14.33 6.23 -6.10
N PRO A 129 -15.62 6.58 -5.92
CA PRO A 129 -16.41 6.04 -4.82
C PRO A 129 -16.68 4.53 -4.96
N GLY A 130 -16.72 3.81 -3.83
CA GLY A 130 -17.15 2.41 -3.81
C GLY A 130 -18.63 2.24 -4.15
N THR A 131 -19.05 0.98 -4.37
CA THR A 131 -20.45 0.65 -4.68
C THR A 131 -21.34 0.84 -3.45
N ASN A 132 -22.49 1.49 -3.60
CA ASN A 132 -23.47 1.63 -2.52
C ASN A 132 -24.21 0.30 -2.30
N GLY A 133 -24.41 -0.10 -1.03
CA GLY A 133 -25.11 -1.34 -0.68
C GLY A 133 -24.34 -2.61 -1.05
N ARG A 134 -25.06 -3.73 -1.21
CA ARG A 134 -24.52 -5.02 -1.64
C ARG A 134 -24.01 -4.98 -3.09
N ASN A 135 -22.90 -5.68 -3.35
CA ASN A 135 -22.42 -5.96 -4.71
C ASN A 135 -22.05 -7.44 -4.85
N ASN A 136 -21.48 -7.83 -5.99
CA ASN A 136 -21.09 -9.23 -6.29
C ASN A 136 -20.04 -9.81 -5.31
N TYR A 137 -19.39 -8.95 -4.53
CA TYR A 137 -18.35 -9.29 -3.56
C TYR A 137 -18.81 -9.11 -2.11
N GLY A 138 -20.11 -8.89 -1.89
CA GLY A 138 -20.73 -8.86 -0.56
C GLY A 138 -21.25 -7.48 -0.12
N PRO A 139 -21.65 -7.38 1.16
CA PRO A 139 -22.20 -6.17 1.76
C PRO A 139 -21.23 -4.99 1.75
N ALA A 140 -21.77 -3.77 1.92
CA ALA A 140 -20.94 -2.58 2.00
C ALA A 140 -20.04 -2.60 3.25
N PRO A 141 -18.81 -2.06 3.19
CA PRO A 141 -17.97 -1.94 4.37
C PRO A 141 -18.59 -0.99 5.39
N MET A 142 -18.46 -1.32 6.68
CA MET A 142 -18.87 -0.45 7.78
C MET A 142 -18.15 0.90 7.76
N LYS A 143 -18.76 1.91 8.41
CA LYS A 143 -18.19 3.24 8.57
C LYS A 143 -16.77 3.17 9.15
N ASN A 144 -15.91 4.09 8.73
CA ASN A 144 -14.54 4.15 9.22
C ASN A 144 -14.52 4.65 10.67
N SER A 145 -13.71 4.01 11.50
CA SER A 145 -13.43 4.50 12.85
C SER A 145 -12.51 5.72 12.79
N SER A 146 -12.53 6.55 13.84
CA SER A 146 -11.65 7.72 13.96
C SER A 146 -10.17 7.36 13.79
N GLY A 147 -9.75 6.21 14.30
CA GLY A 147 -8.36 5.73 14.15
C GLY A 147 -7.95 5.50 12.68
N VAL A 148 -8.85 4.99 11.84
CA VAL A 148 -8.58 4.85 10.40
C VAL A 148 -8.45 6.21 9.72
N ILE A 149 -9.30 7.16 10.09
CA ILE A 149 -9.27 8.52 9.52
C ILE A 149 -7.96 9.22 9.88
N ILE A 150 -7.59 9.19 11.16
CA ILE A 150 -6.35 9.79 11.66
C ILE A 150 -5.15 9.11 11.02
N GLY A 151 -5.10 7.78 11.01
CA GLY A 151 -4.01 7.02 10.41
C GLY A 151 -3.84 7.30 8.92
N ALA A 152 -4.93 7.34 8.15
CA ALA A 152 -4.88 7.68 6.72
C ALA A 152 -4.39 9.11 6.50
N THR A 153 -4.83 10.07 7.31
CA THR A 153 -4.42 11.48 7.22
C THR A 153 -2.93 11.64 7.54
N PHE A 154 -2.48 11.06 8.65
CA PHE A 154 -1.08 11.06 9.04
C PHE A 154 -0.20 10.39 7.99
N GLY A 155 -0.63 9.25 7.44
CA GLY A 155 0.07 8.57 6.36
C GLY A 155 0.23 9.44 5.11
N MET A 156 -0.78 10.24 4.77
CA MET A 156 -0.72 11.17 3.63
C MET A 156 0.28 12.31 3.89
N ILE A 157 0.32 12.85 5.12
CA ILE A 157 1.31 13.86 5.52
C ILE A 157 2.72 13.27 5.44
N ALA A 158 2.92 12.06 5.98
CA ALA A 158 4.21 11.38 5.93
C ALA A 158 4.66 11.11 4.50
N PHE A 159 3.74 10.72 3.60
CA PHE A 159 4.03 10.54 2.17
C PHE A 159 4.58 11.82 1.53
N VAL A 160 3.94 12.97 1.77
CA VAL A 160 4.42 14.28 1.29
C VAL A 160 5.78 14.62 1.90
N GLY A 161 5.97 14.34 3.20
CA GLY A 161 7.23 14.54 3.89
C GLY A 161 8.40 13.74 3.28
N VAL A 162 8.18 12.47 2.94
CA VAL A 162 9.19 11.63 2.29
C VAL A 162 9.55 12.16 0.90
N ILE A 163 8.55 12.58 0.10
CA ILE A 163 8.82 13.22 -1.20
C ILE A 163 9.69 14.46 -1.01
N GLY A 164 9.35 15.33 -0.04
CA GLY A 164 10.14 16.52 0.27
C GLY A 164 11.59 16.18 0.67
N ALA A 165 11.78 15.18 1.53
CA ALA A 165 13.10 14.76 2.00
C ALA A 165 14.02 14.25 0.87
N VAL A 166 13.45 13.68 -0.19
CA VAL A 166 14.21 13.24 -1.37
C VAL A 166 14.36 14.36 -2.41
N ALA A 167 13.30 15.14 -2.64
CA ALA A 167 13.28 16.16 -3.70
C ALA A 167 14.10 17.40 -3.35
N ILE A 168 14.11 17.83 -2.08
CA ILE A 168 14.82 19.06 -1.67
C ILE A 168 16.34 18.95 -1.90
N PRO A 169 17.05 17.91 -1.41
CA PRO A 169 18.49 17.78 -1.66
C PRO A 169 18.81 17.61 -3.15
N ALA A 170 17.96 16.89 -3.89
CA ALA A 170 18.12 16.70 -5.33
C ALA A 170 18.00 18.04 -6.09
N TYR A 171 17.07 18.90 -5.69
CA TYR A 171 16.92 20.24 -6.27
C TYR A 171 18.09 21.16 -5.90
N GLN A 172 18.57 21.11 -4.66
CA GLN A 172 19.75 21.87 -4.23
C GLN A 172 20.98 21.51 -5.06
N ALA A 173 21.25 20.20 -5.22
CA ALA A 173 22.35 19.71 -6.04
C ALA A 173 22.25 20.12 -7.51
N TYR A 174 21.02 20.30 -8.05
CA TYR A 174 20.82 20.82 -9.40
C TYR A 174 21.22 22.30 -9.50
N ILE A 175 20.79 23.14 -8.55
CA ILE A 175 21.10 24.58 -8.56
C ILE A 175 22.61 24.83 -8.40
N GLU A 176 23.29 24.06 -7.55
CA GLU A 176 24.76 24.14 -7.39
C GLU A 176 25.48 23.86 -8.71
N ARG A 177 25.12 22.79 -9.43
CA ARG A 177 25.70 22.45 -10.74
C ARG A 177 25.39 23.50 -11.81
N ALA A 178 24.18 24.03 -11.82
CA ALA A 178 23.78 25.06 -12.77
C ALA A 178 24.55 26.38 -12.55
N THR A 179 24.83 26.73 -11.29
CA THR A 179 25.59 27.94 -10.93
C THR A 179 27.07 27.77 -11.28
N ALA A 180 27.66 26.60 -11.00
CA ALA A 180 29.06 26.32 -11.31
C ALA A 180 29.38 26.46 -12.82
N VAL A 181 28.47 26.02 -13.69
CA VAL A 181 28.62 26.16 -15.15
C VAL A 181 28.63 27.62 -15.60
N GLN A 182 27.91 28.51 -14.90
CA GLN A 182 27.86 29.94 -15.25
C GLN A 182 29.08 30.73 -14.76
N THR A 183 29.80 30.22 -13.75
CA THR A 183 31.00 30.89 -13.20
C THR A 183 32.30 30.53 -13.93
N ASP A 184 32.27 29.49 -14.76
CA ASP A 184 33.42 29.04 -15.56
C ASP A 184 33.51 29.74 -16.94
N ASP A 185 32.52 30.57 -17.31
CA ASP A 185 32.49 31.45 -18.50
C ASP A 185 32.88 32.90 -18.17
#